data_AF-A0AA36HL47-F1
#
_entry.id   AF-A0AA36HL47-F1
#
_cell.length_a   1.000
_cell.length_b   1.000
_cell.length_c   1.000
_cell.angle_alpha   90.00
_cell.angle_beta   90.00
_cell.angle_gamma   90.00
#
_symmetry.space_group_name_H-M   'P 1'
#
loop_
_entity.id
_entity.type
_entity.pdbx_description
1 polymer ?
#
loop_
_entity_poly.entity_id
_entity_poly.type
_entity_poly.pdbx_seq_one_letter_code
_entity_poly.pdbx_strand_id
1 'polypeptide(L)'
;MKMQFEYWWRMMYDYKKWQYNAAERQATMDEATKAYESTESTLEQKCVQFEECLGTLLRKAFVHVETLQLMDIPLLIEHCAYILQSCFSMESPGDARLQETVILYYFGSLMRHAEALNNSELLARSRDVQLVELAVGHYLRFADQFPEELKHSLADGLSAMADNEDFQTEWEYFFPSPDAKSNFLLLEEKLTTPILQEKPDKRREIRPLLDFFNTIKRSLCLDLLCACGRISHVDGS
;
A
#
# COMPACT_ATOMS: atom_id res chain seq x y z
N MET A 1 9.38 15.18 -20.62
CA MET A 1 8.35 14.35 -19.97
C MET A 1 8.84 13.78 -18.64
N LYS A 2 9.99 13.07 -18.57
CA LYS A 2 10.60 12.56 -17.31
C LYS A 2 10.63 13.59 -16.16
N MET A 3 11.19 14.78 -16.41
CA MET A 3 11.31 15.85 -15.42
C MET A 3 9.97 16.38 -14.86
N GLN A 4 8.88 16.28 -15.63
CA GLN A 4 7.56 16.73 -15.17
C GLN A 4 6.94 15.77 -14.16
N PHE A 5 7.06 14.45 -14.39
CA PHE A 5 6.54 13.43 -13.49
C PHE A 5 7.30 13.39 -12.16
N GLU A 6 8.64 13.49 -12.20
CA GLU A 6 9.44 13.59 -10.97
C GLU A 6 9.09 14.84 -10.13
N TYR A 7 8.81 15.97 -10.79
CA TYR A 7 8.42 17.19 -10.08
C TYR A 7 7.03 17.09 -9.45
N TRP A 8 6.05 16.58 -10.19
CA TRP A 8 4.71 16.30 -9.68
C TRP A 8 4.74 15.36 -8.48
N TRP A 9 5.57 14.33 -8.56
CA TRP A 9 5.75 13.37 -7.50
C TRP A 9 6.33 13.97 -6.22
N ARG A 10 7.46 14.69 -6.35
CA ARG A 10 8.08 15.39 -5.21
C ARG A 10 7.13 16.39 -4.58
N MET A 11 6.36 17.12 -5.38
CA MET A 11 5.36 18.05 -4.88
C MET A 11 4.26 17.36 -4.05
N MET A 12 3.78 16.18 -4.48
CA MET A 12 2.81 15.41 -3.69
C MET A 12 3.42 14.91 -2.37
N TYR A 13 4.66 14.43 -2.41
CA TYR A 13 5.38 13.98 -1.22
C TYR A 13 5.57 15.10 -0.20
N ASP A 14 6.08 16.25 -0.66
CA ASP A 14 6.30 17.43 0.19
C ASP A 14 4.96 17.97 0.73
N TYR A 15 3.91 17.97 -0.09
CA TYR A 15 2.56 18.34 0.33
C TYR A 15 2.05 17.47 1.48
N LYS A 16 2.19 16.14 1.41
CA LYS A 16 1.71 15.27 2.50
C LYS A 16 2.54 15.42 3.77
N LYS A 17 3.85 15.62 3.64
CA LYS A 17 4.71 15.96 4.79
C LYS A 17 4.25 17.24 5.49
N TRP A 18 4.00 18.28 4.70
CA TRP A 18 3.45 19.54 5.20
C TRP A 18 2.07 19.34 5.83
N GLN A 19 1.18 18.59 5.18
CA GLN A 19 -0.20 18.38 5.64
C GLN A 19 -0.26 17.69 7.01
N TYR A 20 0.60 16.69 7.26
CA TYR A 20 0.65 16.00 8.56
C TYR A 20 1.48 16.72 9.62
N ASN A 21 2.24 17.76 9.25
CA ASN A 21 2.91 18.62 10.22
C ASN A 21 1.96 19.75 10.67
N ALA A 22 1.15 19.49 11.70
CA ALA A 22 0.11 20.42 12.16
C ALA A 22 0.64 21.83 12.49
N ALA A 23 1.83 21.94 13.08
CA ALA A 23 2.41 23.23 13.45
C ALA A 23 2.84 24.05 12.22
N GLU A 24 3.54 23.41 11.29
CA GLU A 24 3.99 24.04 10.05
C GLU A 24 2.81 24.38 9.14
N ARG A 25 1.83 23.48 9.05
CA ARG A 25 0.58 23.71 8.32
C ARG A 25 -0.15 24.93 8.85
N GLN A 26 -0.40 25.02 10.16
CA GLN A 26 -1.12 26.15 10.73
C GLN A 26 -0.38 27.47 10.47
N ALA A 27 0.94 27.51 10.69
CA ALA A 27 1.74 28.70 10.42
C ALA A 27 1.63 29.14 8.95
N THR A 28 1.72 28.18 8.01
CA THR A 28 1.59 28.45 6.58
C THR A 28 0.19 28.97 6.22
N MET A 29 -0.86 28.39 6.80
CA MET A 29 -2.26 28.77 6.55
C MET A 29 -2.56 30.18 7.08
N ASP A 30 -2.03 30.53 8.26
CA ASP A 30 -2.18 31.86 8.86
C ASP A 30 -1.50 32.94 8.01
N GLU A 31 -0.30 32.65 7.49
CA GLU A 31 0.42 33.54 6.58
C GLU A 31 -0.30 33.70 5.24
N ALA A 32 -0.74 32.59 4.63
CA ALA A 32 -1.44 32.60 3.36
C ALA A 32 -2.79 33.34 3.44
N THR A 33 -3.53 33.17 4.54
CA THR A 33 -4.79 33.88 4.79
C THR A 33 -4.60 35.40 4.75
N LYS A 34 -3.51 35.90 5.35
CA LYS A 34 -3.16 37.32 5.34
C LYS A 34 -2.66 37.78 3.97
N ALA A 35 -1.80 36.99 3.32
CA ALA A 35 -1.16 37.37 2.06
C ALA A 35 -2.13 37.40 0.86
N TYR A 36 -3.11 36.50 0.85
CA TYR A 36 -4.04 36.33 -0.27
C TYR A 36 -5.45 36.87 0.02
N GLU A 37 -5.67 37.49 1.18
CA GLU A 37 -6.98 37.99 1.62
C GLU A 37 -8.08 36.92 1.46
N SER A 38 -7.76 35.66 1.80
CA SER A 38 -8.63 34.50 1.61
C SER A 38 -9.00 33.87 2.95
N THR A 39 -10.07 33.08 2.98
CA THR A 39 -10.44 32.35 4.21
C THR A 39 -9.66 31.05 4.30
N GLU A 40 -9.38 30.59 5.51
CA GLU A 40 -8.75 29.29 5.76
C GLU A 40 -9.51 28.16 5.05
N SER A 41 -10.85 28.15 5.14
CA SER A 41 -11.69 27.17 4.45
C SER A 41 -11.50 27.17 2.92
N THR A 42 -11.36 28.34 2.29
CA THR A 42 -11.09 28.43 0.84
C THR A 42 -9.70 27.88 0.49
N LEU A 43 -8.70 28.13 1.33
CA LEU A 43 -7.35 27.60 1.14
C LEU A 43 -7.31 26.08 1.33
N GLU A 44 -8.03 25.55 2.34
CA GLU A 44 -8.16 24.12 2.56
C GLU A 44 -8.83 23.41 1.38
N GLN A 45 -9.90 23.99 0.84
CA GLN A 45 -10.57 23.45 -0.36
C GLN A 45 -9.61 23.39 -1.56
N LYS A 46 -8.75 24.40 -1.75
CA LYS A 46 -7.74 24.38 -2.81
C LYS A 46 -6.66 23.31 -2.56
N CYS A 47 -6.26 23.10 -1.31
CA CYS A 47 -5.31 22.05 -0.94
C CYS A 47 -5.89 20.66 -1.21
N VAL A 48 -7.15 20.42 -0.83
CA VAL A 48 -7.86 19.17 -1.13
C VAL A 48 -8.00 18.98 -2.64
N GLN A 49 -8.43 20.01 -3.37
CA GLN A 49 -8.54 19.94 -4.83
C GLN A 49 -7.20 19.62 -5.50
N PHE A 50 -6.12 20.23 -5.03
CA PHE A 50 -4.76 19.93 -5.49
C PHE A 50 -4.43 18.45 -5.28
N GLU A 51 -4.64 17.93 -4.07
CA GLU A 51 -4.40 16.53 -3.72
C GLU A 51 -5.21 15.57 -4.60
N GLU A 52 -6.51 15.81 -4.74
CA GLU A 52 -7.42 14.99 -5.54
C GLU A 52 -7.01 14.95 -7.02
N CYS A 53 -6.73 16.12 -7.61
CA CYS A 53 -6.37 16.23 -9.01
C CYS A 53 -5.04 15.54 -9.31
N LEU A 54 -4.02 15.82 -8.50
CA LEU A 54 -2.70 15.25 -8.69
C LEU A 54 -2.68 13.75 -8.38
N GLY A 55 -3.36 13.32 -7.31
CA GLY A 55 -3.51 11.91 -6.98
C GLY A 55 -4.20 11.10 -8.08
N THR A 56 -5.29 11.65 -8.63
CA THR A 56 -5.99 11.02 -9.77
C THR A 56 -5.11 10.92 -11.00
N LEU A 57 -4.32 11.96 -11.30
CA LEU A 57 -3.41 11.98 -12.44
C LEU A 57 -2.31 10.91 -12.29
N LEU A 58 -1.66 10.87 -11.12
CA LEU A 58 -0.60 9.90 -10.81
C LEU A 58 -1.15 8.46 -10.85
N ARG A 59 -2.32 8.21 -10.25
CA ARG A 59 -3.00 6.91 -10.30
C ARG A 59 -3.19 6.42 -11.72
N LYS A 60 -3.70 7.28 -12.61
CA LYS A 60 -3.90 6.92 -14.02
C LYS A 60 -2.58 6.69 -14.75
N ALA A 61 -1.56 7.48 -14.44
CA ALA A 61 -0.26 7.38 -15.07
C ALA A 61 0.50 6.10 -14.66
N PHE A 62 0.40 5.69 -13.39
CA PHE A 62 1.08 4.51 -12.84
C PHE A 62 0.50 3.16 -13.29
N VAL A 63 -0.63 3.16 -13.98
CA VAL A 63 -1.10 1.96 -14.71
C VAL A 63 -0.07 1.53 -15.76
N HIS A 64 0.64 2.49 -16.34
CA HIS A 64 1.64 2.27 -17.39
C HIS A 64 3.05 2.13 -16.79
N VAL A 65 3.71 1.02 -17.08
CA VAL A 65 5.06 0.72 -16.59
C VAL A 65 6.09 1.75 -17.07
N GLU A 66 5.91 2.28 -18.28
CA GLU A 66 6.79 3.29 -18.86
C GLU A 66 6.78 4.58 -18.02
N THR A 67 5.64 4.93 -17.43
CA THR A 67 5.58 6.06 -16.50
C THR A 67 6.39 5.75 -15.25
N LEU A 68 6.18 4.58 -14.64
CA LEU A 68 6.88 4.18 -13.41
C LEU A 68 8.40 4.12 -13.60
N GLN A 69 8.88 3.68 -14.76
CA GLN A 69 10.31 3.68 -15.10
C GLN A 69 10.94 5.09 -15.16
N LEU A 70 10.12 6.14 -15.29
CA LEU A 70 10.57 7.53 -15.22
C LEU A 70 10.58 8.09 -13.80
N MET A 71 10.05 7.35 -12.82
CA MET A 71 9.89 7.80 -11.45
C MET A 71 11.10 7.46 -10.58
N ASP A 72 11.23 8.22 -9.49
CA ASP A 72 12.07 7.87 -8.36
C ASP A 72 11.35 6.79 -7.53
N ILE A 73 11.58 5.51 -7.87
CA ILE A 73 10.92 4.36 -7.24
C ILE A 73 11.20 4.29 -5.72
N PRO A 74 12.44 4.50 -5.23
CA PRO A 74 12.69 4.59 -3.79
C PRO A 74 11.80 5.64 -3.10
N LEU A 75 11.72 6.85 -3.64
CA LEU A 75 10.86 7.90 -3.07
C LEU A 75 9.36 7.53 -3.15
N LEU A 76 8.94 6.80 -4.19
CA LEU A 76 7.57 6.26 -4.31
C LEU A 76 7.25 5.27 -3.20
N ILE A 77 8.14 4.34 -2.92
CA ILE A 77 8.00 3.37 -1.82
C ILE A 77 7.95 4.09 -0.47
N GLU A 78 8.84 5.07 -0.24
CA GLU A 78 8.86 5.86 0.99
C GLU A 78 7.56 6.64 1.20
N HIS A 79 7.01 7.25 0.16
CA HIS A 79 5.71 7.93 0.25
C HIS A 79 4.59 6.95 0.59
N CYS A 80 4.54 5.80 -0.07
CA CYS A 80 3.56 4.77 0.25
C CYS A 80 3.61 4.39 1.73
N ALA A 81 4.79 4.10 2.25
CA ALA A 81 4.97 3.79 3.66
C ALA A 81 4.55 4.97 4.56
N TYR A 82 4.96 6.19 4.23
CA TYR A 82 4.66 7.40 5.00
C TYR A 82 3.15 7.68 5.13
N ILE A 83 2.39 7.58 4.02
CA ILE A 83 0.94 7.77 4.04
C ILE A 83 0.27 6.65 4.84
N LEU A 84 0.62 5.40 4.56
CA LEU A 84 0.02 4.24 5.23
C LEU A 84 0.29 4.27 6.75
N GLN A 85 1.47 4.71 7.17
CA GLN A 85 1.79 4.91 8.59
C GLN A 85 0.95 6.04 9.21
N SER A 86 0.74 7.13 8.48
CA SER A 86 -0.07 8.26 8.95
C SER A 86 -1.55 7.87 9.10
N CYS A 87 -2.03 6.90 8.32
CA CYS A 87 -3.39 6.36 8.42
C CYS A 87 -3.69 5.57 9.71
N PHE A 88 -2.68 5.15 10.48
CA PHE A 88 -2.91 4.34 11.69
C PHE A 88 -3.75 5.06 12.77
N SER A 89 -3.72 6.39 12.80
CA SER A 89 -4.52 7.18 13.75
C SER A 89 -5.89 7.60 13.20
N MET A 90 -6.20 7.29 11.94
CA MET A 90 -7.41 7.80 11.26
C MET A 90 -8.64 6.89 11.48
N GLU A 91 -9.82 7.50 11.58
CA GLU A 91 -11.09 6.76 11.70
C GLU A 91 -11.67 6.33 10.34
N SER A 92 -11.24 6.98 9.26
CA SER A 92 -11.69 6.74 7.88
C SER A 92 -10.57 7.08 6.90
N PRO A 93 -10.46 6.41 5.73
CA PRO A 93 -9.48 6.76 4.71
C PRO A 93 -9.88 8.01 3.90
N GLY A 94 -11.01 8.65 4.21
CA GLY A 94 -11.48 9.87 3.56
C GLY A 94 -12.12 9.64 2.19
N ASP A 95 -12.18 10.69 1.35
CA ASP A 95 -12.67 10.60 -0.03
C ASP A 95 -11.78 9.68 -0.86
N ALA A 96 -12.37 8.93 -1.79
CA ALA A 96 -11.68 7.97 -2.64
C ALA A 96 -10.56 8.57 -3.52
N ARG A 97 -10.51 9.90 -3.65
CA ARG A 97 -9.52 10.65 -4.42
C ARG A 97 -8.36 11.20 -3.57
N LEU A 98 -8.43 11.11 -2.25
CA LEU A 98 -7.33 11.50 -1.35
C LEU A 98 -6.21 10.46 -1.35
N GLN A 99 -5.00 10.86 -0.96
CA GLN A 99 -3.84 9.97 -1.00
C GLN A 99 -4.02 8.74 -0.14
N GLU A 100 -4.69 8.85 1.00
CA GLU A 100 -4.97 7.74 1.93
C GLU A 100 -5.71 6.60 1.24
N THR A 101 -6.59 6.90 0.28
CA THR A 101 -7.22 5.87 -0.56
C THR A 101 -6.38 5.52 -1.77
N VAL A 102 -5.87 6.54 -2.48
CA VAL A 102 -5.19 6.35 -3.76
C VAL A 102 -3.88 5.56 -3.63
N ILE A 103 -3.25 5.57 -2.45
CA ILE A 103 -1.96 4.91 -2.20
C ILE A 103 -1.98 3.40 -2.46
N LEU A 104 -3.12 2.74 -2.26
CA LEU A 104 -3.26 1.31 -2.53
C LEU A 104 -3.21 1.00 -4.04
N TYR A 105 -3.60 1.94 -4.91
CA TYR A 105 -3.36 1.80 -6.35
C TYR A 105 -1.88 1.91 -6.70
N TYR A 106 -1.14 2.78 -6.01
CA TYR A 106 0.31 2.93 -6.24
C TYR A 106 1.04 1.67 -5.81
N PHE A 107 0.75 1.17 -4.60
CA PHE A 107 1.24 -0.11 -4.12
C PHE A 107 0.94 -1.24 -5.09
N GLY A 108 -0.33 -1.39 -5.51
CA GLY A 108 -0.71 -2.45 -6.46
C GLY A 108 0.00 -2.33 -7.80
N SER A 109 0.26 -1.11 -8.27
CA SER A 109 0.98 -0.86 -9.53
C SER A 109 2.48 -1.16 -9.41
N LEU A 110 3.12 -0.80 -8.29
CA LEU A 110 4.50 -1.16 -7.99
C LEU A 110 4.70 -2.67 -8.02
N MET A 111 3.83 -3.40 -7.31
CA MET A 111 3.92 -4.86 -7.25
C MET A 111 3.66 -5.51 -8.61
N ARG A 112 2.68 -5.02 -9.37
CA ARG A 112 2.38 -5.51 -10.72
C ARG A 112 3.55 -5.38 -11.68
N HIS A 113 4.32 -4.31 -11.54
CA HIS A 113 5.40 -3.96 -12.46
C HIS A 113 6.79 -4.20 -11.86
N ALA A 114 6.90 -4.93 -10.75
CA ALA A 114 8.14 -5.06 -9.98
C ALA A 114 9.32 -5.56 -10.84
N GLU A 115 9.09 -6.58 -11.68
CA GLU A 115 10.10 -7.13 -12.59
C GLU A 115 10.68 -6.08 -13.55
N ALA A 116 9.85 -5.15 -14.00
CA ALA A 116 10.24 -4.11 -14.95
C ALA A 116 10.87 -2.86 -14.29
N LEU A 117 10.84 -2.77 -12.95
CA LEU A 117 11.22 -1.59 -12.15
C LEU A 117 12.47 -1.81 -11.28
N ASN A 118 13.33 -2.77 -11.65
CA ASN A 118 14.43 -3.29 -10.83
C ASN A 118 13.92 -4.07 -9.61
N ASN A 119 13.48 -5.31 -9.86
CA ASN A 119 12.81 -6.18 -8.90
C ASN A 119 13.53 -6.27 -7.54
N SER A 120 14.83 -6.55 -7.56
CA SER A 120 15.63 -6.75 -6.36
C SER A 120 15.66 -5.51 -5.46
N GLU A 121 15.87 -4.33 -6.05
CA GLU A 121 15.90 -3.07 -5.29
C GLU A 121 14.52 -2.71 -4.75
N LEU A 122 13.48 -2.83 -5.59
CA LEU A 122 12.10 -2.55 -5.19
C LEU A 122 11.66 -3.44 -4.02
N LEU A 123 11.91 -4.74 -4.11
CA LEU A 123 11.57 -5.71 -3.07
C LEU A 123 12.37 -5.48 -1.80
N ALA A 124 13.68 -5.23 -1.90
CA ALA A 124 14.52 -4.90 -0.74
C ALA A 124 14.01 -3.64 -0.02
N ARG A 125 13.72 -2.56 -0.76
CA ARG A 125 13.18 -1.32 -0.18
C ARG A 125 11.79 -1.51 0.42
N SER A 126 10.93 -2.28 -0.26
CA SER A 126 9.58 -2.59 0.23
C SER A 126 9.62 -3.36 1.55
N ARG A 127 10.58 -4.27 1.72
CA ARG A 127 10.85 -4.96 2.99
C ARG A 127 11.34 -3.98 4.06
N ASP A 128 12.32 -3.13 3.74
CA ASP A 128 12.94 -2.21 4.71
C ASP A 128 11.90 -1.29 5.38
N VAL A 129 10.88 -0.87 4.63
CA VAL A 129 9.80 -0.01 5.14
C VAL A 129 8.52 -0.78 5.49
N GLN A 130 8.54 -2.11 5.44
CA GLN A 130 7.41 -2.99 5.75
C GLN A 130 6.16 -2.70 4.91
N LEU A 131 6.36 -2.34 3.64
CA LEU A 131 5.30 -1.80 2.77
C LEU A 131 4.11 -2.76 2.62
N VAL A 132 4.37 -4.06 2.48
CA VAL A 132 3.32 -5.08 2.33
C VAL A 132 2.42 -5.12 3.56
N GLU A 133 3.01 -5.19 4.75
CA GLU A 133 2.26 -5.23 6.02
C GLU A 133 1.44 -3.95 6.21
N LEU A 134 2.02 -2.79 5.92
CA LEU A 134 1.33 -1.50 5.97
C LEU A 134 0.13 -1.45 5.02
N ALA A 135 0.30 -1.87 3.78
CA ALA A 135 -0.77 -1.85 2.77
C ALA A 135 -1.91 -2.81 3.14
N VAL A 136 -1.57 -4.01 3.61
CA VAL A 136 -2.54 -5.03 4.06
C VAL A 136 -3.32 -4.53 5.27
N GLY A 137 -2.62 -4.02 6.29
CA GLY A 137 -3.25 -3.48 7.50
C GLY A 137 -4.20 -2.33 7.19
N HIS A 138 -3.79 -1.40 6.32
CA HIS A 138 -4.63 -0.29 5.88
C HIS A 138 -5.87 -0.78 5.11
N TYR A 139 -5.70 -1.73 4.18
CA TYR A 139 -6.83 -2.32 3.48
C TYR A 139 -7.83 -2.96 4.46
N LEU A 140 -7.36 -3.83 5.36
CA LEU A 140 -8.22 -4.56 6.28
C LEU A 140 -8.99 -3.65 7.22
N ARG A 141 -8.38 -2.55 7.66
CA ARG A 141 -9.01 -1.56 8.54
C ARG A 141 -10.23 -0.90 7.90
N PHE A 142 -10.17 -0.66 6.59
CA PHE A 142 -11.19 0.11 5.87
C PHE A 142 -11.79 -0.64 4.68
N ALA A 143 -11.75 -1.99 4.70
CA ALA A 143 -12.11 -2.83 3.56
C ALA A 143 -13.49 -2.51 2.98
N ASP A 144 -14.47 -2.24 3.84
CA ASP A 144 -15.84 -1.93 3.44
C ASP A 144 -16.03 -0.51 2.88
N GLN A 145 -15.06 0.39 3.11
CA GLN A 145 -15.11 1.79 2.67
C GLN A 145 -14.42 2.00 1.31
N PHE A 146 -13.57 1.07 0.88
CA PHE A 146 -12.86 1.21 -0.39
C PHE A 146 -13.75 0.89 -1.60
N PRO A 147 -13.58 1.62 -2.73
CA PRO A 147 -14.33 1.34 -3.94
C PRO A 147 -13.91 0.00 -4.56
N GLU A 148 -14.85 -0.69 -5.23
CA GLU A 148 -14.61 -2.01 -5.84
C GLU A 148 -13.45 -2.01 -6.86
N GLU A 149 -13.29 -0.93 -7.61
CA GLU A 149 -12.17 -0.79 -8.54
C GLU A 149 -10.81 -0.86 -7.82
N LEU A 150 -10.71 -0.29 -6.61
CA LEU A 150 -9.51 -0.35 -5.79
C LEU A 150 -9.27 -1.78 -5.33
N LYS A 151 -10.31 -2.45 -4.82
CA LYS A 151 -10.24 -3.85 -4.38
C LYS A 151 -9.70 -4.74 -5.50
N HIS A 152 -10.26 -4.61 -6.70
CA HIS A 152 -9.76 -5.34 -7.87
C HIS A 152 -8.30 -5.00 -8.18
N SER A 153 -7.92 -3.73 -8.22
CA SER A 153 -6.54 -3.33 -8.52
C SER A 153 -5.55 -3.83 -7.46
N LEU A 154 -5.93 -3.81 -6.19
CA LEU A 154 -5.12 -4.30 -5.08
C LEU A 154 -4.94 -5.82 -5.17
N ALA A 155 -6.01 -6.57 -5.43
CA ALA A 155 -5.94 -8.02 -5.63
C ALA A 155 -5.01 -8.41 -6.79
N ASP A 156 -5.06 -7.65 -7.89
CA ASP A 156 -4.18 -7.89 -9.05
C ASP A 156 -2.72 -7.61 -8.70
N GLY A 157 -2.44 -6.52 -7.96
CA GLY A 157 -1.09 -6.19 -7.49
C GLY A 157 -0.52 -7.22 -6.52
N LEU A 158 -1.32 -7.65 -5.54
CA LEU A 158 -0.94 -8.71 -4.60
C LEU A 158 -0.76 -10.06 -5.28
N SER A 159 -1.55 -10.37 -6.30
CA SER A 159 -1.37 -11.57 -7.10
C SER A 159 -0.09 -11.55 -7.91
N ALA A 160 0.25 -10.41 -8.54
CA ALA A 160 1.52 -10.25 -9.23
C ALA A 160 2.71 -10.36 -8.27
N MET A 161 2.62 -9.79 -7.07
CA MET A 161 3.63 -9.98 -6.02
C MET A 161 3.79 -11.46 -5.65
N ALA A 162 2.68 -12.18 -5.48
CA ALA A 162 2.68 -13.60 -5.15
C ALA A 162 3.22 -14.49 -6.27
N ASP A 163 3.17 -14.05 -7.52
CA ASP A 163 3.73 -14.74 -8.70
C ASP A 163 5.23 -14.44 -8.92
N ASN A 164 5.78 -13.45 -8.22
CA ASN A 164 7.16 -13.01 -8.38
C ASN A 164 8.15 -14.00 -7.72
N GLU A 165 9.13 -14.48 -8.50
CA GLU A 165 10.09 -15.51 -8.06
C GLU A 165 10.98 -15.05 -6.88
N ASP A 166 11.48 -13.82 -6.92
CA ASP A 166 12.33 -13.28 -5.85
C ASP A 166 11.52 -13.11 -4.55
N PHE A 167 10.27 -12.64 -4.67
CA PHE A 167 9.36 -12.59 -3.52
C PHE A 167 9.10 -13.99 -2.96
N GLN A 168 8.79 -14.98 -3.80
CA GLN A 168 8.53 -16.36 -3.34
C GLN A 168 9.73 -16.99 -2.61
N THR A 169 10.95 -16.55 -2.92
CA THR A 169 12.18 -17.07 -2.28
C THR A 169 12.40 -16.50 -0.88
N GLU A 170 11.96 -15.25 -0.64
CA GLU A 170 12.25 -14.48 0.58
C GLU A 170 10.98 -13.94 1.27
N TRP A 171 9.81 -14.53 0.99
CA TRP A 171 8.51 -13.96 1.35
C TRP A 171 8.36 -13.74 2.85
N GLU A 172 8.96 -14.59 3.70
CA GLU A 172 8.87 -14.49 5.15
C GLU A 172 9.38 -13.14 5.67
N TYR A 173 10.36 -12.54 5.01
CA TYR A 173 10.91 -11.25 5.43
C TYR A 173 9.96 -10.06 5.22
N PHE A 174 8.90 -10.24 4.42
CA PHE A 174 7.85 -9.23 4.23
C PHE A 174 6.77 -9.28 5.33
N PHE A 175 6.86 -10.25 6.24
CA PHE A 175 5.93 -10.43 7.37
C PHE A 175 6.69 -10.45 8.71
N PRO A 176 7.37 -9.34 9.07
CA PRO A 176 8.23 -9.30 10.25
C PRO A 176 7.45 -9.31 11.57
N SER A 177 6.20 -8.85 11.60
CA SER A 177 5.42 -8.84 12.84
C SER A 177 4.76 -10.20 13.12
N PRO A 178 4.51 -10.55 14.40
CA PRO A 178 3.91 -11.83 14.78
C PRO A 178 2.55 -12.08 14.12
N ASP A 179 1.78 -11.00 13.93
CA ASP A 179 0.42 -11.07 13.38
C ASP A 179 0.38 -10.83 11.87
N ALA A 180 1.49 -10.45 11.22
CA ALA A 180 1.54 -10.08 9.80
C ALA A 180 1.00 -11.20 8.89
N LYS A 181 1.43 -12.45 9.12
CA LYS A 181 0.95 -13.63 8.37
C LYS A 181 -0.55 -13.83 8.55
N SER A 182 -1.04 -13.75 9.80
CA SER A 182 -2.46 -13.92 10.13
C SER A 182 -3.32 -12.81 9.51
N ASN A 183 -2.86 -11.56 9.59
CA ASN A 183 -3.51 -10.42 8.95
C ASN A 183 -3.56 -10.60 7.43
N PHE A 184 -2.48 -11.03 6.80
CA PHE A 184 -2.47 -11.29 5.36
C PHE A 184 -3.50 -12.35 4.94
N LEU A 185 -3.69 -13.40 5.75
CA LEU A 185 -4.71 -14.42 5.50
C LEU A 185 -6.15 -13.88 5.59
N LEU A 186 -6.40 -12.81 6.35
CA LEU A 186 -7.72 -12.16 6.39
C LEU A 186 -8.12 -11.57 5.03
N LEU A 187 -7.17 -11.30 4.12
CA LEU A 187 -7.47 -10.88 2.75
C LEU A 187 -8.22 -11.95 1.96
N GLU A 188 -8.06 -13.23 2.30
CA GLU A 188 -8.82 -14.29 1.63
C GLU A 188 -10.34 -14.05 1.79
N GLU A 189 -10.77 -13.76 3.02
CA GLU A 189 -12.17 -13.44 3.36
C GLU A 189 -12.55 -12.02 2.93
N LYS A 190 -11.71 -11.02 3.20
CA LYS A 190 -12.06 -9.59 3.07
C LYS A 190 -11.81 -8.99 1.68
N LEU A 191 -11.02 -9.66 0.83
CA LEU A 191 -10.66 -9.17 -0.50
C LEU A 191 -11.04 -10.18 -1.58
N THR A 192 -10.44 -11.38 -1.55
CA THR A 192 -10.56 -12.30 -2.69
C THR A 192 -11.92 -12.98 -2.76
N THR A 193 -12.52 -13.36 -1.62
CA THR A 193 -13.83 -14.02 -1.60
C THR A 193 -14.93 -13.12 -2.18
N PRO A 194 -15.08 -11.85 -1.76
CA PRO A 194 -16.04 -10.91 -2.37
C PRO A 194 -15.82 -10.75 -3.87
N ILE A 195 -14.56 -10.56 -4.31
CA ILE A 195 -14.21 -10.43 -5.73
C ILE A 195 -14.64 -11.65 -6.53
N LEU A 196 -14.43 -12.86 -6.00
CA LEU A 196 -14.79 -14.11 -6.68
C LEU A 196 -16.29 -14.40 -6.68
N GLN A 197 -17.02 -13.89 -5.68
CA GLN A 197 -18.49 -13.96 -5.66
C GLN A 197 -19.09 -13.04 -6.73
N GLU A 198 -18.54 -11.84 -6.91
CA GLU A 198 -18.97 -10.91 -7.96
C GLU A 198 -18.53 -11.36 -9.36
N LYS A 199 -17.26 -11.80 -9.50
CA LYS A 199 -16.62 -12.15 -10.77
C LYS A 199 -15.85 -13.47 -10.67
N PRO A 200 -16.52 -14.63 -10.77
CA PRO A 200 -15.87 -15.94 -10.67
C PRO A 200 -14.74 -16.17 -11.68
N ASP A 201 -14.83 -15.57 -12.87
CA ASP A 201 -13.82 -15.71 -13.93
C ASP A 201 -12.45 -15.12 -13.53
N LYS A 202 -12.44 -14.16 -12.60
CA LYS A 202 -11.23 -13.53 -12.06
C LYS A 202 -10.34 -14.51 -11.28
N ARG A 203 -10.87 -15.70 -10.92
CA ARG A 203 -10.11 -16.76 -10.23
C ARG A 203 -8.81 -17.13 -10.93
N ARG A 204 -8.77 -17.08 -12.27
CA ARG A 204 -7.56 -17.39 -13.02
C ARG A 204 -6.49 -16.32 -12.85
N GLU A 205 -6.89 -15.05 -12.83
CA GLU A 205 -5.99 -13.90 -12.71
C GLU A 205 -5.38 -13.79 -11.31
N ILE A 206 -6.19 -14.03 -10.26
CA ILE A 206 -5.72 -13.96 -8.87
C ILE A 206 -5.22 -15.30 -8.32
N ARG A 207 -5.01 -16.30 -9.20
CA ARG A 207 -4.61 -17.64 -8.80
C ARG A 207 -3.30 -17.67 -7.97
N PRO A 208 -2.24 -16.94 -8.36
CA PRO A 208 -1.02 -16.86 -7.56
C PRO A 208 -1.27 -16.43 -6.11
N LEU A 209 -2.12 -15.42 -5.90
CA LEU A 209 -2.48 -14.97 -4.54
C LEU A 209 -3.19 -16.07 -3.73
N LEU A 210 -4.13 -16.79 -4.36
CA LEU A 210 -4.84 -17.90 -3.71
C LEU A 210 -3.91 -19.05 -3.33
N ASP A 211 -2.95 -19.37 -4.19
CA ASP A 211 -1.94 -20.38 -3.91
C ASP A 211 -1.00 -19.92 -2.79
N PHE A 212 -0.64 -18.63 -2.76
CA PHE A 212 0.19 -18.05 -1.72
C PHE A 212 -0.48 -18.04 -0.34
N PHE A 213 -1.80 -17.82 -0.24
CA PHE A 213 -2.52 -18.02 1.03
C PHE A 213 -2.35 -19.43 1.57
N ASN A 214 -2.35 -20.46 0.70
CA ASN A 214 -2.11 -21.83 1.13
C ASN A 214 -0.65 -22.04 1.58
N THR A 215 0.32 -21.37 0.97
CA THR A 215 1.72 -21.36 1.43
C THR A 215 1.84 -20.81 2.84
N ILE A 216 1.24 -19.65 3.13
CA ILE A 216 1.26 -19.05 4.47
C ILE A 216 0.58 -19.97 5.50
N LYS A 217 -0.60 -20.53 5.18
CA LYS A 217 -1.32 -21.48 6.07
C LYS A 217 -0.45 -22.69 6.44
N ARG A 218 0.30 -23.24 5.47
CA ARG A 218 1.23 -24.37 5.71
C ARG A 218 2.39 -23.96 6.62
N SER A 219 2.98 -22.79 6.40
CA SER A 219 4.03 -22.25 7.27
C SER A 219 3.56 -22.12 8.72
N LEU A 220 2.39 -21.53 8.95
CA LEU A 220 1.83 -21.37 10.31
C LEU A 220 1.55 -22.73 11.00
N CYS A 221 1.08 -23.73 10.24
CA CYS A 221 0.88 -25.08 10.77
C CYS A 221 2.20 -25.73 11.20
N LEU A 222 3.26 -25.57 10.41
CA LEU A 222 4.60 -26.07 10.75
C LEU A 222 5.18 -25.38 11.99
N ASP A 223 4.97 -24.07 12.13
CA ASP A 223 5.41 -23.29 13.29
C ASP A 223 4.75 -23.81 14.59
N LEU A 224 3.44 -24.12 14.55
CA LEU A 224 2.70 -24.69 15.68
C LEU A 224 3.16 -26.12 16.04
N LEU A 225 3.42 -26.97 15.05
CA LEU A 225 3.93 -28.31 15.28
C LEU A 225 5.35 -28.30 15.89
N CYS A 226 6.21 -27.38 15.42
CA CYS A 226 7.55 -27.19 15.99
C CYS A 226 7.51 -26.65 17.42
N ALA A 227 6.53 -25.79 17.75
CA ALA A 227 6.33 -25.29 19.12
C ALA A 227 5.88 -26.41 20.07
N CYS A 228 4.94 -27.27 19.64
CA CYS A 228 4.50 -28.44 20.42
C CYS A 228 5.62 -29.48 20.63
N GLY A 229 6.49 -29.69 19.65
CA GLY A 229 7.62 -30.62 19.75
C GLY A 229 8.76 -30.18 20.68
N ARG A 230 8.83 -28.89 21.07
CA ARG A 230 9.81 -28.39 22.06
C ARG A 230 9.35 -28.53 23.51
N ILE A 231 8.05 -28.76 23.75
CA ILE A 231 7.49 -28.91 25.10
C ILE A 231 7.74 -30.33 25.65
N SER A 232 8.03 -31.31 24.80
CA SER A 232 8.27 -32.71 25.20
C SER A 232 9.71 -33.05 25.62
N HIS A 233 10.61 -32.06 25.77
CA HIS A 233 12.01 -32.30 26.13
C HIS A 233 12.51 -31.63 27.42
N VAL A 234 11.61 -31.05 28.23
CA VAL A 234 11.95 -30.48 29.55
C VAL A 234 11.05 -31.09 30.61
N ASP A 235 11.28 -32.36 30.93
CA ASP A 235 10.92 -32.99 32.22
C ASP A 235 11.54 -34.40 32.23
N GLY A 236 12.79 -34.48 32.65
CA GLY A 236 13.55 -35.72 32.65
C GLY A 236 15.01 -35.56 33.06
N SER A 237 15.26 -34.90 34.19
CA SER A 237 16.51 -35.02 34.96
C SER A 237 16.26 -34.61 36.41
#